data_AF-A0A9W7M7I7-F1
#
_entry.id   AF-A0A9W7M7I7-F1
#
_cell.length_a   1.000
_cell.length_b   1.000
_cell.length_c   1.000
_cell.angle_alpha   90.00
_cell.angle_beta   90.00
_cell.angle_gamma   90.00
#
_symmetry.space_group_name_H-M   'P 1'
#
loop_
_entity.id
_entity.type
_entity.pdbx_description
1 polymer ?
#
loop_
_entity_poly.entity_id
_entity_poly.type
_entity_poly.pdbx_seq_one_letter_code
_entity_poly.pdbx_strand_id
1 'polypeptide(L)'
;MEMKNQMLDQVIGVPIKSATYRVERTPRRYLPETAEGSNTFRKSKGNFVLRRMNKLGKKADTFAHGVREHVKLGPKITETVKGKLSLGARILQVGGLNKIFKQLFSVGEGEKLMKACQCYLSTTAGPIAGLLFISSQKVAFCSDRSIKIPSPNGELARVHYKVLVPLEKIKGVNESENMKKPSQKYMEIVTVDGFEFWFMGFLNHHKAFKYLQQAISQRLLQVTF
;
A
#
# COMPACT_ATOMS: atom_id res chain seq x y z
N MET A 1 53.60 -8.24 -5.42
CA MET A 1 52.64 -7.89 -4.35
C MET A 1 51.44 -8.81 -4.48
N GLU A 2 51.08 -9.51 -3.42
CA GLU A 2 49.85 -10.32 -3.38
C GLU A 2 48.64 -9.45 -3.01
N MET A 3 47.45 -9.83 -3.49
CA MET A 3 46.19 -9.50 -2.80
C MET A 3 45.43 -10.81 -2.57
N LYS A 4 45.25 -11.16 -1.30
CA LYS A 4 44.63 -12.41 -0.86
C LYS A 4 43.12 -12.23 -0.74
N ASN A 5 42.37 -12.75 -1.70
CA ASN A 5 40.94 -12.99 -1.52
C ASN A 5 40.77 -14.14 -0.52
N GLN A 6 40.08 -13.89 0.59
CA GLN A 6 39.78 -14.92 1.60
C GLN A 6 38.27 -15.18 1.63
N MET A 7 37.88 -16.45 1.49
CA MET A 7 36.48 -16.88 1.44
C MET A 7 35.85 -16.89 2.84
N LEU A 8 34.53 -16.76 2.90
CA LEU A 8 33.75 -16.94 4.14
C LEU A 8 33.52 -18.44 4.40
N ASP A 9 33.77 -18.87 5.64
CA ASP A 9 33.67 -20.26 6.09
C ASP A 9 32.36 -20.56 6.88
N GLN A 10 32.15 -21.82 7.29
CA GLN A 10 30.85 -22.39 7.67
C GLN A 10 31.00 -23.64 8.60
N VAL A 11 29.99 -24.19 9.30
CA VAL A 11 28.53 -23.99 9.39
C VAL A 11 28.11 -24.07 10.90
N ILE A 12 26.87 -24.50 11.21
CA ILE A 12 26.36 -25.03 12.51
C ILE A 12 26.07 -23.94 13.59
N GLY A 13 24.88 -23.85 14.19
CA GLY A 13 23.65 -24.66 14.05
C GLY A 13 22.53 -24.17 14.99
N VAL A 14 21.59 -24.99 15.52
CA VAL A 14 21.42 -26.45 15.35
C VAL A 14 19.96 -26.86 15.05
N PRO A 15 18.91 -26.63 15.88
CA PRO A 15 17.67 -27.45 15.78
C PRO A 15 16.32 -26.69 15.64
N ILE A 16 15.32 -27.38 15.11
CA ILE A 16 13.88 -27.09 15.21
C ILE A 16 13.22 -28.23 16.03
N LYS A 17 12.18 -27.95 16.82
CA LYS A 17 11.29 -28.99 17.37
C LYS A 17 9.83 -28.74 16.98
N SER A 18 9.23 -29.74 16.33
CA SER A 18 7.82 -29.80 15.94
C SER A 18 7.00 -30.62 16.93
N ALA A 19 5.75 -30.22 17.18
CA ALA A 19 4.74 -31.08 17.78
C ALA A 19 3.38 -30.77 17.15
N THR A 20 2.58 -31.79 16.84
CA THR A 20 1.25 -31.65 16.20
C THR A 20 0.45 -32.94 16.45
N TYR A 21 -0.89 -32.82 16.60
CA TYR A 21 -1.90 -33.91 16.69
C TYR A 21 -1.72 -34.97 17.83
N ARG A 22 -2.75 -35.64 18.37
CA ARG A 22 -4.22 -35.63 18.12
C ARG A 22 -5.02 -36.10 19.36
N VAL A 23 -6.26 -35.61 19.50
CA VAL A 23 -7.52 -36.27 19.95
C VAL A 23 -7.48 -37.45 20.95
N GLU A 24 -8.26 -37.34 22.04
CA GLU A 24 -9.30 -38.31 22.49
C GLU A 24 -10.42 -37.56 23.26
N ARG A 25 -11.70 -37.72 22.87
CA ARG A 25 -12.78 -38.62 23.38
C ARG A 25 -13.47 -38.18 24.70
N THR A 26 -14.81 -38.17 24.67
CA THR A 26 -15.73 -37.92 25.80
C THR A 26 -16.22 -39.27 26.38
N PRO A 27 -16.80 -39.34 27.61
CA PRO A 27 -18.27 -39.16 27.70
C PRO A 27 -18.89 -38.69 29.06
N ARG A 28 -20.18 -38.33 28.98
CA ARG A 28 -21.27 -38.38 30.00
C ARG A 28 -21.29 -37.44 31.24
N ARG A 29 -22.40 -36.68 31.28
CA ARG A 29 -23.36 -36.46 32.39
C ARG A 29 -22.83 -36.17 33.80
N TYR A 30 -23.21 -35.00 34.33
CA TYR A 30 -24.22 -34.91 35.39
C TYR A 30 -25.13 -33.71 35.13
N LEU A 31 -26.34 -33.73 35.72
CA LEU A 31 -27.33 -32.67 35.71
C LEU A 31 -27.78 -32.48 37.17
N PRO A 32 -27.99 -31.25 37.62
CA PRO A 32 -29.23 -31.01 38.37
C PRO A 32 -29.94 -29.73 37.92
N GLU A 33 -31.24 -29.70 38.20
CA GLU A 33 -32.06 -28.48 38.28
C GLU A 33 -31.70 -27.75 39.61
N THR A 34 -32.14 -26.54 39.97
CA THR A 34 -33.26 -25.70 39.53
C THR A 34 -32.94 -24.25 39.86
N ALA A 35 -33.39 -23.27 39.05
CA ALA A 35 -33.75 -21.91 39.52
C ALA A 35 -34.31 -21.07 38.36
N GLU A 36 -35.41 -20.35 38.61
CA GLU A 36 -35.90 -19.34 37.67
C GLU A 36 -35.09 -18.04 37.84
N GLY A 37 -34.56 -17.52 36.73
CA GLY A 37 -33.76 -16.29 36.70
C GLY A 37 -34.15 -15.43 35.50
N SER A 38 -35.05 -14.47 35.71
CA SER A 38 -35.60 -13.63 34.65
C SER A 38 -34.53 -12.71 34.05
N ASN A 39 -34.33 -12.78 32.72
CA ASN A 39 -33.49 -11.83 31.98
C ASN A 39 -33.90 -11.71 30.51
N THR A 40 -34.10 -10.47 30.03
CA THR A 40 -34.81 -10.13 28.79
C THR A 40 -33.95 -10.23 27.51
N PHE A 41 -33.48 -11.45 27.20
CA PHE A 41 -32.70 -11.69 25.99
C PHE A 41 -33.56 -11.72 24.70
N ARG A 42 -33.42 -10.68 23.85
CA ARG A 42 -33.18 -10.74 22.37
C ARG A 42 -33.62 -9.47 21.58
N LYS A 43 -32.95 -8.31 21.77
CA LYS A 43 -33.01 -7.21 20.76
C LYS A 43 -31.67 -6.55 20.35
N SER A 44 -30.51 -6.87 20.95
CA SER A 44 -29.22 -6.24 20.58
C SER A 44 -28.44 -6.93 19.45
N LYS A 45 -28.54 -8.26 19.30
CA LYS A 45 -27.66 -9.06 18.43
C LYS A 45 -27.84 -8.75 16.93
N GLY A 46 -29.08 -8.46 16.49
CA GLY A 46 -29.39 -8.06 15.12
C GLY A 46 -28.74 -6.74 14.71
N ASN A 47 -28.81 -5.72 15.57
CA ASN A 47 -28.26 -4.39 15.30
C ASN A 47 -26.74 -4.41 15.10
N PHE A 48 -26.02 -5.27 15.84
CA PHE A 48 -24.59 -5.47 15.64
C PHE A 48 -24.27 -6.11 14.28
N VAL A 49 -25.04 -7.14 13.87
CA VAL A 49 -24.88 -7.82 12.59
C VAL A 49 -25.20 -6.89 11.42
N LEU A 50 -26.34 -6.17 11.44
CA LEU A 50 -26.68 -5.16 10.44
C LEU A 50 -25.62 -4.04 10.35
N ARG A 51 -25.14 -3.51 11.49
CA ARG A 51 -24.06 -2.51 11.51
C ARG A 51 -22.74 -3.05 10.93
N ARG A 52 -22.50 -4.36 10.98
CA ARG A 52 -21.33 -5.03 10.39
C ARG A 52 -21.54 -5.26 8.88
N MET A 53 -22.72 -5.73 8.46
CA MET A 53 -23.10 -5.89 7.06
C MET A 53 -23.07 -4.55 6.31
N ASN A 54 -23.65 -3.49 6.87
CA ASN A 54 -23.66 -2.15 6.25
C ASN A 54 -22.24 -1.56 6.13
N LYS A 55 -21.33 -1.87 7.07
CA LYS A 55 -19.90 -1.51 6.96
C LYS A 55 -19.18 -2.31 5.88
N LEU A 56 -19.52 -3.60 5.70
CA LEU A 56 -18.95 -4.44 4.64
C LEU A 56 -19.46 -4.01 3.26
N GLY A 57 -20.77 -3.76 3.11
CA GLY A 57 -21.38 -3.26 1.88
C GLY A 57 -20.77 -1.93 1.42
N LYS A 58 -20.72 -0.92 2.29
CA LYS A 58 -20.07 0.37 1.98
C LYS A 58 -18.59 0.23 1.59
N LYS A 59 -17.87 -0.72 2.19
CA LYS A 59 -16.47 -1.03 1.85
C LYS A 59 -16.34 -1.74 0.49
N ALA A 60 -17.26 -2.64 0.16
CA ALA A 60 -17.31 -3.34 -1.12
C ALA A 60 -17.65 -2.37 -2.27
N ASP A 61 -18.65 -1.50 -2.06
CA ASP A 61 -19.02 -0.41 -2.98
C ASP A 61 -17.84 0.55 -3.23
N THR A 62 -17.20 1.05 -2.17
CA THR A 62 -15.98 1.89 -2.29
C THR A 62 -14.88 1.22 -3.11
N PHE A 63 -14.69 -0.10 -2.94
CA PHE A 63 -13.69 -0.86 -3.68
C PHE A 63 -14.09 -1.08 -5.15
N ALA A 64 -15.35 -1.46 -5.42
CA ALA A 64 -15.88 -1.59 -6.77
C ALA A 64 -15.82 -0.27 -7.54
N HIS A 65 -16.10 0.86 -6.88
CA HIS A 65 -15.94 2.17 -7.49
C HIS A 65 -14.46 2.54 -7.73
N GLY A 66 -13.56 2.17 -6.82
CA GLY A 66 -12.10 2.29 -7.03
C GLY A 66 -11.63 1.53 -8.27
N VAL A 67 -12.07 0.28 -8.44
CA VAL A 67 -11.80 -0.54 -9.63
C VAL A 67 -12.41 0.10 -10.89
N ARG A 68 -13.66 0.61 -10.82
CA ARG A 68 -14.35 1.24 -11.95
C ARG A 68 -13.63 2.48 -12.47
N GLU A 69 -13.11 3.35 -11.60
CA GLU A 69 -12.32 4.51 -12.04
C GLU A 69 -10.92 4.11 -12.51
N HIS A 70 -10.31 3.06 -11.92
CA HIS A 70 -9.07 2.47 -12.45
C HIS A 70 -9.20 2.01 -13.90
N VAL A 71 -10.32 1.37 -14.27
CA VAL A 71 -10.58 0.92 -15.65
C VAL A 71 -10.82 2.11 -16.60
N LYS A 72 -11.45 3.20 -16.13
CA LYS A 72 -11.68 4.41 -16.96
C LYS A 72 -10.43 5.24 -17.21
N LEU A 73 -9.52 5.31 -16.23
CA LEU A 73 -8.27 6.05 -16.31
C LEU A 73 -7.13 5.20 -16.91
N GLY A 74 -7.34 3.88 -17.01
CA GLY A 74 -6.35 2.94 -17.54
C GLY A 74 -6.09 3.15 -19.04
N PRO A 75 -4.83 3.14 -19.50
CA PRO A 75 -4.52 3.22 -20.92
C PRO A 75 -5.04 1.98 -21.66
N LYS A 76 -5.46 2.16 -22.93
CA LYS A 76 -5.75 1.03 -23.83
C LYS A 76 -4.55 0.07 -23.86
N ILE A 77 -4.83 -1.23 -23.88
CA ILE A 77 -3.87 -2.30 -23.55
C ILE A 77 -2.78 -2.48 -24.65
N THR A 78 -2.98 -1.88 -25.82
CA THR A 78 -2.29 -2.13 -27.11
C THR A 78 -0.85 -1.59 -27.23
N GLU A 79 -0.06 -1.49 -26.15
CA GLU A 79 1.35 -1.06 -26.23
C GLU A 79 2.28 -1.88 -25.31
N THR A 80 2.30 -3.20 -25.51
CA THR A 80 3.30 -4.09 -24.88
C THR A 80 4.60 -4.06 -25.69
N VAL A 81 5.53 -3.18 -25.29
CA VAL A 81 6.85 -3.07 -25.93
C VAL A 81 7.71 -4.28 -25.56
N LYS A 82 8.15 -5.03 -26.59
CA LYS A 82 8.98 -6.23 -26.49
C LYS A 82 10.26 -5.92 -25.68
N GLY A 83 10.35 -6.45 -24.45
CA GLY A 83 11.55 -6.37 -23.60
C GLY A 83 11.47 -5.55 -22.30
N LYS A 84 10.40 -4.79 -22.01
CA LYS A 84 10.25 -4.12 -20.69
C LYS A 84 8.91 -4.47 -20.01
N LEU A 85 9.01 -5.23 -18.93
CA LEU A 85 7.87 -5.65 -18.10
C LEU A 85 7.20 -4.46 -17.38
N SER A 86 5.88 -4.55 -17.20
CA SER A 86 5.12 -3.62 -16.36
C SER A 86 5.58 -3.68 -14.90
N LEU A 87 5.35 -2.61 -14.14
CA LEU A 87 5.71 -2.57 -12.72
C LEU A 87 5.10 -3.74 -11.91
N GLY A 88 3.87 -4.16 -12.24
CA GLY A 88 3.23 -5.36 -11.66
C GLY A 88 4.00 -6.67 -11.94
N ALA A 89 4.46 -6.90 -13.18
CA ALA A 89 5.26 -8.08 -13.50
C ALA A 89 6.67 -8.02 -12.90
N ARG A 90 7.27 -6.82 -12.80
CA ARG A 90 8.53 -6.60 -12.07
C ARG A 90 8.40 -6.89 -10.58
N ILE A 91 7.28 -6.55 -9.94
CA ILE A 91 7.01 -6.89 -8.54
C ILE A 91 7.08 -8.40 -8.30
N LEU A 92 6.54 -9.21 -9.23
CA LEU A 92 6.57 -10.67 -9.11
C LEU A 92 8.00 -11.21 -9.25
N GLN A 93 8.73 -10.83 -10.31
CA GLN A 93 10.12 -11.26 -10.52
C GLN A 93 11.05 -10.87 -9.37
N VAL A 94 10.90 -9.65 -8.84
CA VAL A 94 11.77 -9.11 -7.77
C VAL A 94 11.37 -9.65 -6.39
N GLY A 95 10.26 -10.41 -6.28
CA GLY A 95 9.85 -11.06 -5.03
C GLY A 95 9.10 -10.15 -4.05
N GLY A 96 8.27 -9.25 -4.56
CA GLY A 96 7.27 -8.51 -3.79
C GLY A 96 7.57 -7.02 -3.55
N LEU A 97 6.57 -6.33 -3.01
CA LEU A 97 6.53 -4.86 -2.85
C LEU A 97 7.73 -4.29 -2.07
N ASN A 98 8.19 -4.98 -1.01
CA ASN A 98 9.33 -4.55 -0.21
C ASN A 98 10.65 -4.58 -1.01
N LYS A 99 10.85 -5.59 -1.86
CA LYS A 99 12.08 -5.75 -2.65
C LYS A 99 12.10 -4.77 -3.83
N ILE A 100 10.97 -4.59 -4.55
CA ILE A 100 10.91 -3.60 -5.64
C ILE A 100 11.06 -2.17 -5.11
N PHE A 101 10.58 -1.85 -3.89
CA PHE A 101 10.74 -0.53 -3.29
C PHE A 101 12.22 -0.21 -3.07
N LYS A 102 12.98 -1.14 -2.48
CA LYS A 102 14.45 -1.07 -2.33
C LYS A 102 15.22 -1.02 -3.65
N GLN A 103 14.66 -1.52 -4.75
CA GLN A 103 15.26 -1.44 -6.10
C GLN A 103 14.90 -0.13 -6.82
N LEU A 104 13.74 0.47 -6.55
CA LEU A 104 13.27 1.68 -7.24
C LEU A 104 13.75 2.97 -6.57
N PHE A 105 13.99 2.95 -5.27
CA PHE A 105 14.39 4.11 -4.47
C PHE A 105 15.51 3.69 -3.52
N SER A 106 16.44 4.60 -3.25
CA SER A 106 17.41 4.41 -2.16
C SER A 106 16.63 4.33 -0.84
N VAL A 107 16.86 3.24 -0.09
CA VAL A 107 16.20 2.96 1.18
C VAL A 107 17.25 3.00 2.28
N GLY A 108 17.05 3.86 3.27
CA GLY A 108 17.98 4.08 4.37
C GLY A 108 17.99 2.91 5.36
N GLU A 109 18.94 2.94 6.29
CA GLU A 109 18.92 2.02 7.42
C GLU A 109 17.67 2.26 8.29
N GLY A 110 17.11 1.18 8.86
CA GLY A 110 15.86 1.21 9.63
C GLY A 110 14.58 1.47 8.84
N GLU A 111 14.64 1.96 7.60
CA GLU A 111 13.49 2.35 6.79
C GLU A 111 12.61 1.14 6.40
N LYS A 112 11.31 1.25 6.68
CA LYS A 112 10.33 0.19 6.46
C LYS A 112 9.21 0.67 5.55
N LEU A 113 8.91 -0.10 4.50
CA LEU A 113 7.72 0.13 3.67
C LEU A 113 6.47 -0.24 4.48
N MET A 114 5.60 0.74 4.74
CA MET A 114 4.35 0.55 5.50
C MET A 114 3.20 0.16 4.58
N LYS A 115 3.15 0.72 3.36
CA LYS A 115 2.08 0.48 2.39
C LYS A 115 2.54 0.78 0.96
N ALA A 116 2.03 0.03 -0.02
CA ALA A 116 1.97 0.47 -1.42
C ALA A 116 0.51 0.52 -1.89
N CYS A 117 0.13 1.51 -2.70
CA CYS A 117 -1.23 1.74 -3.20
C CYS A 117 -1.21 2.06 -4.69
N GLN A 118 -2.10 1.45 -5.48
CA GLN A 118 -2.23 1.78 -6.91
C GLN A 118 -3.14 3.00 -7.08
N CYS A 119 -2.67 3.96 -7.87
CA CYS A 119 -3.27 5.27 -8.07
C CYS A 119 -2.75 5.91 -9.37
N TYR A 120 -3.20 7.13 -9.63
CA TYR A 120 -2.69 7.98 -10.69
C TYR A 120 -2.10 9.24 -10.08
N LEU A 121 -0.92 9.66 -10.55
CA LEU A 121 -0.40 11.01 -10.32
C LEU A 121 -1.05 11.93 -11.36
N SER A 122 -1.74 12.99 -10.92
CA SER A 122 -2.27 14.02 -11.82
C SER A 122 -1.13 14.89 -12.33
N THR A 123 -1.09 15.15 -13.65
CA THR A 123 -0.15 16.08 -14.28
C THR A 123 -0.88 16.89 -15.35
N THR A 124 -0.28 18.00 -15.80
CA THR A 124 -0.82 18.82 -16.90
C THR A 124 -0.95 18.06 -18.22
N ALA A 125 -0.12 17.03 -18.45
CA ALA A 125 -0.21 16.12 -19.58
C ALA A 125 -1.21 14.96 -19.37
N GLY A 126 -1.94 14.96 -18.25
CA GLY A 126 -2.91 13.93 -17.87
C GLY A 126 -2.47 13.01 -16.71
N PRO A 127 -3.32 12.06 -16.30
CA PRO A 127 -3.07 11.18 -15.16
C PRO A 127 -2.09 10.04 -15.50
N ILE A 128 -0.97 9.96 -14.78
CA ILE A 128 0.05 8.91 -14.93
C ILE A 128 -0.25 7.76 -13.96
N ALA A 129 -0.58 6.57 -14.48
CA ALA A 129 -0.79 5.36 -13.68
C ALA A 129 0.49 4.90 -12.96
N GLY A 130 0.38 4.44 -11.71
CA GLY A 130 1.51 3.88 -10.97
C GLY A 130 1.20 3.43 -9.54
N LEU A 131 2.28 3.24 -8.78
CA LEU A 131 2.24 2.87 -7.36
C LEU A 131 2.80 4.00 -6.48
N LEU A 132 2.00 4.40 -5.50
CA LEU A 132 2.41 5.21 -4.36
C LEU A 132 2.88 4.30 -3.22
N PHE A 133 4.15 4.38 -2.88
CA PHE A 133 4.80 3.74 -1.74
C PHE A 133 4.84 4.71 -0.57
N ILE A 134 4.47 4.24 0.62
CA ILE A 134 4.46 4.97 1.88
C ILE A 134 5.37 4.18 2.82
N SER A 135 6.49 4.78 3.22
CA SER A 135 7.46 4.20 4.15
C SER A 135 7.51 5.00 5.46
N SER A 136 8.30 4.54 6.40
CA SER A 136 8.57 5.24 7.66
C SER A 136 9.46 6.49 7.55
N GLN A 137 9.96 6.83 6.34
CA GLN A 137 10.83 8.01 6.11
C GLN A 137 10.41 8.85 4.91
N LYS A 138 9.78 8.27 3.89
CA LYS A 138 9.35 8.98 2.67
C LYS A 138 8.08 8.43 2.03
N VAL A 139 7.40 9.31 1.30
CA VAL A 139 6.38 8.95 0.31
C VAL A 139 7.03 8.97 -1.08
N ALA A 140 6.81 7.94 -1.89
CA ALA A 140 7.45 7.85 -3.20
C ALA A 140 6.50 7.25 -4.24
N PHE A 141 6.43 7.83 -5.43
CA PHE A 141 5.62 7.36 -6.55
C PHE A 141 6.51 6.83 -7.68
N CYS A 142 6.10 5.75 -8.35
CA CYS A 142 6.70 5.27 -9.59
C CYS A 142 5.60 4.93 -10.60
N SER A 143 5.74 5.40 -11.84
CA SER A 143 4.81 5.07 -12.94
C SER A 143 4.84 3.58 -13.30
N ASP A 144 3.70 3.01 -13.71
CA ASP A 144 3.59 1.60 -14.11
C ASP A 144 4.31 1.30 -15.44
N ARG A 145 4.32 2.28 -16.36
CA ARG A 145 5.00 2.25 -17.67
C ARG A 145 6.20 3.21 -17.69
N SER A 146 7.14 2.98 -18.61
CA SER A 146 8.26 3.89 -18.88
C SER A 146 7.94 4.90 -19.98
N ILE A 147 8.16 6.18 -19.70
CA ILE A 147 8.12 7.27 -20.68
C ILE A 147 9.42 7.31 -21.50
N LYS A 148 9.38 7.87 -22.70
CA LYS A 148 10.57 8.22 -23.47
C LYS A 148 11.01 9.63 -23.07
N ILE A 149 12.30 9.83 -22.84
CA ILE A 149 12.93 11.15 -22.69
C ILE A 149 14.14 11.24 -23.64
N PRO A 150 14.50 12.44 -24.13
CA PRO A 150 15.81 12.64 -24.76
C PRO A 150 16.93 12.33 -23.76
N SER A 151 17.99 11.67 -24.22
CA SER A 151 19.26 11.57 -23.51
C SER A 151 20.28 12.57 -24.08
N PRO A 152 21.36 12.91 -23.35
CA PRO A 152 22.43 13.77 -23.87
C PRO A 152 23.08 13.25 -25.16
N ASN A 153 22.98 11.94 -25.42
CA ASN A 153 23.55 11.27 -26.59
C ASN A 153 22.62 11.31 -27.83
N GLY A 154 21.50 12.05 -27.77
CA GLY A 154 20.47 12.08 -28.82
C GLY A 154 19.50 10.90 -28.83
N GLU A 155 19.87 9.76 -28.21
CA GLU A 155 18.98 8.60 -28.09
C GLU A 155 17.78 8.85 -27.16
N LEU A 156 16.66 8.14 -27.39
CA LEU A 156 15.46 8.20 -26.55
C LEU A 156 15.50 7.17 -25.41
N ALA A 157 16.06 7.59 -24.26
CA ALA A 157 16.06 6.78 -23.05
C ALA A 157 14.64 6.50 -22.53
N ARG A 158 14.37 5.26 -22.06
CA ARG A 158 13.08 4.88 -21.47
C ARG A 158 13.16 4.73 -19.96
N VAL A 159 12.72 5.76 -19.24
CA VAL A 159 12.72 5.89 -17.77
C VAL A 159 11.30 5.76 -17.19
N HIS A 160 11.17 5.40 -15.91
CA HIS A 160 9.91 5.56 -15.19
C HIS A 160 9.82 6.97 -14.60
N TYR A 161 8.65 7.59 -14.66
CA TYR A 161 8.39 8.83 -13.93
C TYR A 161 8.38 8.51 -12.43
N LYS A 162 9.08 9.31 -11.63
CA LYS A 162 9.20 9.13 -10.18
C LYS A 162 8.93 10.44 -9.45
N VAL A 163 8.34 10.33 -8.27
CA VAL A 163 8.30 11.40 -7.25
C VAL A 163 8.85 10.81 -5.97
N LEU A 164 9.58 11.60 -5.19
CA LEU A 164 10.06 11.23 -3.86
C LEU A 164 9.91 12.46 -2.96
N VAL A 165 9.11 12.34 -1.90
CA VAL A 165 8.86 13.37 -0.91
C VAL A 165 9.22 12.80 0.47
N PRO A 166 10.31 13.27 1.11
CA PRO A 166 10.64 12.88 2.48
C PRO A 166 9.55 13.32 3.46
N LEU A 167 9.25 12.53 4.50
CA LEU A 167 8.17 12.84 5.46
C LEU A 167 8.43 14.13 6.23
N GLU A 168 9.70 14.50 6.43
CA GLU A 168 10.10 15.75 7.05
C GLU A 168 9.87 16.99 6.18
N LYS A 169 9.67 16.80 4.87
CA LYS A 169 9.29 17.83 3.90
C LYS A 169 7.78 17.92 3.64
N ILE A 170 6.96 17.00 4.17
CA ILE A 170 5.50 17.08 4.05
C ILE A 170 4.95 18.07 5.09
N LYS A 171 4.25 19.10 4.61
CA LYS A 171 3.49 20.07 5.41
C LYS A 171 2.11 19.53 5.79
N GLY A 172 1.46 18.79 4.88
CA GLY A 172 0.15 18.19 5.11
C GLY A 172 -0.31 17.28 3.97
N VAL A 173 -1.41 16.56 4.21
CA VAL A 173 -2.09 15.74 3.21
C VAL A 173 -3.59 15.98 3.34
N ASN A 174 -4.24 16.31 2.23
CA ASN A 174 -5.66 16.68 2.19
C ASN A 174 -6.46 15.72 1.29
N GLU A 175 -7.71 15.45 1.65
CA GLU A 175 -8.68 14.78 0.77
C GLU A 175 -9.54 15.83 0.05
N SER A 176 -9.83 15.61 -1.23
CA SER A 176 -10.71 16.47 -2.04
C SER A 176 -11.55 15.62 -3.00
N GLU A 177 -12.71 16.11 -3.44
CA GLU A 177 -13.58 15.41 -4.39
C GLU A 177 -14.16 16.36 -5.44
N ASN A 178 -14.37 15.85 -6.65
CA ASN A 178 -14.89 16.68 -7.73
C ASN A 178 -16.38 16.99 -7.51
N MET A 179 -16.73 18.27 -7.36
CA MET A 179 -18.12 18.72 -7.14
C MET A 179 -19.14 18.18 -8.16
N LYS A 180 -18.73 17.98 -9.42
CA LYS A 180 -19.59 17.44 -10.50
C LYS A 180 -19.58 15.91 -10.56
N LYS A 181 -18.63 15.25 -9.88
CA LYS A 181 -18.45 13.79 -9.85
C LYS A 181 -17.78 13.36 -8.51
N PRO A 182 -18.51 13.34 -7.38
CA PRO A 182 -17.93 13.11 -6.04
C PRO A 182 -17.20 11.76 -5.85
N SER A 183 -17.40 10.81 -6.77
CA SER A 183 -16.68 9.54 -6.79
C SER A 183 -15.28 9.62 -7.42
N GLN A 184 -14.92 10.74 -8.06
CA GLN A 184 -13.52 11.12 -8.29
C GLN A 184 -12.98 11.83 -7.05
N LYS A 185 -12.30 11.04 -6.23
CA LYS A 185 -11.57 11.51 -5.05
C LYS A 185 -10.09 11.70 -5.36
N TYR A 186 -9.58 12.82 -4.87
CA TYR A 186 -8.20 13.28 -4.98
C TYR A 186 -7.57 13.23 -3.58
N MET A 187 -6.24 13.17 -3.56
CA MET A 187 -5.45 13.27 -2.36
C MET A 187 -4.20 14.08 -2.68
N GLU A 188 -4.13 15.23 -2.05
CA GLU A 188 -3.06 16.21 -2.21
C GLU A 188 -1.98 15.95 -1.16
N ILE A 189 -0.71 15.99 -1.54
CA ILE A 189 0.42 16.06 -0.61
C ILE A 189 1.08 17.43 -0.78
N VAL A 190 0.99 18.27 0.25
CA VAL A 190 1.59 19.61 0.27
C VAL A 190 2.93 19.55 0.98
N THR A 191 3.96 20.15 0.39
CA THR A 191 5.30 20.24 0.97
C THR A 191 5.53 21.55 1.73
N VAL A 192 6.58 21.58 2.56
CA VAL A 192 6.97 22.78 3.34
C VAL A 192 7.46 23.92 2.44
N ASP A 193 8.04 23.56 1.31
CA ASP A 193 8.55 24.41 0.23
C ASP A 193 7.50 24.73 -0.86
N GLY A 194 6.23 24.34 -0.65
CA GLY A 194 5.09 24.82 -1.44
C GLY A 194 4.74 24.03 -2.70
N PHE A 195 5.48 22.95 -3.03
CA PHE A 195 5.07 22.01 -4.07
C PHE A 195 3.87 21.17 -3.62
N GLU A 196 2.91 20.98 -4.52
CA GLU A 196 1.72 20.13 -4.36
C GLU A 196 1.81 18.89 -5.25
N PHE A 197 1.53 17.72 -4.69
CA PHE A 197 1.45 16.46 -5.45
C PHE A 197 0.05 15.87 -5.38
N TRP A 198 -0.69 16.01 -6.48
CA TRP A 198 -2.08 15.62 -6.61
C TRP A 198 -2.21 14.18 -7.11
N PHE A 199 -2.67 13.26 -6.24
CA PHE A 199 -2.94 11.88 -6.61
C PHE A 199 -4.45 11.61 -6.70
N MET A 200 -4.87 10.72 -7.59
CA MET A 200 -6.29 10.40 -7.81
C MET A 200 -6.52 8.91 -8.09
N GLY A 201 -7.78 8.49 -8.05
CA GLY A 201 -8.18 7.16 -8.49
C GLY A 201 -7.51 6.04 -7.68
N PHE A 202 -7.63 6.05 -6.36
CA PHE A 202 -7.08 4.99 -5.51
C PHE A 202 -8.04 3.80 -5.42
N LEU A 203 -7.54 2.56 -5.58
CA LEU A 203 -8.34 1.34 -5.33
C LEU A 203 -8.92 1.26 -3.91
N ASN A 204 -8.30 1.95 -2.94
CA ASN A 204 -8.86 2.16 -1.61
C ASN A 204 -8.38 3.49 -1.03
N HIS A 205 -9.00 4.59 -1.47
CA HIS A 205 -8.66 5.97 -1.11
C HIS A 205 -8.55 6.19 0.41
N HIS A 206 -9.61 5.87 1.17
CA HIS A 206 -9.62 5.99 2.64
C HIS A 206 -8.53 5.19 3.37
N LYS A 207 -8.12 4.02 2.85
CA LYS A 207 -6.97 3.27 3.42
C LYS A 207 -5.65 3.95 3.06
N ALA A 208 -5.49 4.50 1.85
CA ALA A 208 -4.28 5.20 1.46
C ALA A 208 -4.06 6.48 2.29
N PHE A 209 -5.09 7.31 2.43
CA PHE A 209 -5.06 8.53 3.25
C PHE A 209 -4.66 8.24 4.71
N LYS A 210 -5.27 7.22 5.32
CA LYS A 210 -4.92 6.82 6.70
C LYS A 210 -3.47 6.36 6.89
N TYR A 211 -2.85 5.71 5.91
CA TYR A 211 -1.42 5.39 6.00
C TYR A 211 -0.52 6.62 5.86
N LEU A 212 -0.92 7.61 5.03
CA LEU A 212 -0.19 8.87 4.91
C LEU A 212 -0.27 9.68 6.21
N GLN A 213 -1.49 9.89 6.74
CA GLN A 213 -1.69 10.52 8.04
C GLN A 213 -0.88 9.81 9.14
N GLN A 214 -0.95 8.47 9.21
CA GLN A 214 -0.21 7.69 10.20
C GLN A 214 1.31 7.90 10.07
N ALA A 215 1.87 7.85 8.86
CA ALA A 215 3.31 8.02 8.65
C ALA A 215 3.78 9.42 9.06
N ILE A 216 3.01 10.46 8.74
CA ILE A 216 3.31 11.86 9.11
C ILE A 216 3.21 12.06 10.62
N SER A 217 2.13 11.57 11.28
CA SER A 217 2.00 11.64 12.74
C SER A 217 3.10 10.86 13.46
N GLN A 218 3.51 9.69 12.95
CA GLN A 218 4.61 8.91 13.52
C GLN A 218 5.96 9.64 13.38
N ARG A 219 6.22 10.30 12.24
CA ARG A 219 7.38 11.17 12.06
C ARG A 219 7.36 12.35 13.04
N LEU A 220 6.20 12.99 13.27
CA LEU A 220 6.10 14.10 14.20
C LEU A 220 6.41 13.67 15.64
N LEU A 221 5.93 12.50 16.07
CA LEU A 221 6.26 11.94 17.39
C LEU A 221 7.76 11.63 17.55
N GLN A 222 8.46 11.25 16.48
CA GLN A 222 9.90 10.97 16.49
C GLN A 222 10.80 12.21 16.49
N VAL A 223 10.24 13.42 16.42
CA VAL A 223 10.98 14.70 16.45
C VAL A 223 10.83 15.40 17.83
N THR A 224 10.03 14.84 18.73
CA THR A 224 9.67 15.47 20.03
C THR A 224 10.30 14.74 21.24
N PHE A 225 11.33 13.92 21.01
CA PHE A 225 12.10 13.18 22.02
C PHE A 225 13.59 13.16 21.65
#